data_AF-A0A2L2P029-F1
#
_entry.id   AF-A0A2L2P029-F1
#
_cell.length_a   1.000
_cell.length_b   1.000
_cell.length_c   1.000
_cell.angle_alpha   90.00
_cell.angle_beta   90.00
_cell.angle_gamma   90.00
#
_symmetry.space_group_name_H-M   'P 1'
#
loop_
_entity.id
_entity.type
_entity.pdbx_description
1 polymer ?
#
loop_
_entity_poly.entity_id
_entity_poly.type
_entity_poly.pdbx_seq_one_letter_code
_entity_poly.pdbx_strand_id
1 'polypeptide(L)' 'MSTKPPPPPRKPSKGEPPSIKETKDNLEKPDPGEISNLNFKVPAEFKKDFKIAAATYGCTQVELLQRIFKYWTDNHG' A
#
# COMPACT_ATOMS: atom_id res chain seq x y z
N MET A 1 -18.75 -60.13 -14.13
CA MET A 1 -18.11 -59.70 -12.87
C MET A 1 -18.32 -58.19 -12.74
N SER A 2 -19.11 -57.76 -11.75
CA SER A 2 -19.49 -56.34 -11.52
C SER A 2 -18.40 -55.55 -10.77
N THR A 3 -18.44 -54.23 -10.98
CA THR A 3 -17.49 -53.17 -10.63
C THR A 3 -17.38 -52.82 -9.14
N LYS A 4 -16.24 -52.22 -8.75
CA LYS A 4 -16.18 -51.11 -7.78
C LYS A 4 -14.81 -50.40 -7.84
N PRO A 5 -14.73 -49.10 -8.18
CA PRO A 5 -13.48 -48.34 -8.06
C PRO A 5 -13.19 -48.02 -6.58
N PRO A 6 -11.90 -47.84 -6.21
CA PRO A 6 -11.50 -47.63 -4.82
C PRO A 6 -12.02 -46.29 -4.26
N PRO A 7 -12.27 -46.22 -2.94
CA PRO A 7 -12.80 -45.01 -2.30
C PRO A 7 -11.77 -43.87 -2.31
N PRO A 8 -12.21 -42.60 -2.38
CA PRO A 8 -11.32 -41.46 -2.44
C PRO A 8 -10.59 -41.23 -1.10
N PRO A 9 -9.34 -40.72 -1.13
CA PRO A 9 -8.56 -40.46 0.07
C PRO A 9 -9.21 -39.38 0.95
N ARG A 10 -9.22 -39.62 2.26
CA ARG A 10 -9.82 -38.72 3.26
C ARG A 10 -9.04 -37.41 3.31
N LYS A 11 -9.76 -36.28 3.26
CA LYS A 11 -9.17 -34.93 3.33
C LYS A 11 -8.48 -34.73 4.69
N PRO A 12 -7.32 -34.03 4.75
CA PRO A 12 -6.65 -33.73 6.00
C PRO A 12 -7.53 -32.82 6.86
N SER A 13 -7.69 -33.19 8.14
CA SER A 13 -8.36 -32.35 9.13
C SER A 13 -7.60 -31.04 9.27
N LYS A 14 -8.30 -29.90 9.21
CA LYS A 14 -7.70 -28.57 9.42
C LYS A 14 -7.00 -28.57 10.78
N GLY A 15 -5.70 -28.23 10.79
CA GLY A 15 -4.89 -28.13 12.01
C GLY A 15 -5.44 -27.11 13.01
N GLU A 16 -4.88 -27.13 14.21
CA GLU A 16 -5.29 -26.26 15.33
C GLU A 16 -5.27 -24.77 14.94
N PRO A 17 -6.24 -23.99 15.44
CA PRO A 17 -6.35 -22.57 15.11
C PRO A 17 -5.14 -21.79 15.68
N PRO A 18 -4.63 -20.78 14.95
CA PRO A 18 -3.50 -19.97 15.38
C PRO A 18 -3.82 -19.16 16.64
N SER A 19 -2.80 -18.88 17.44
CA SER A 19 -2.92 -18.23 18.74
C SER A 19 -3.36 -16.77 18.60
N ILE A 20 -4.30 -16.33 19.43
CA ILE A 20 -4.89 -14.97 19.42
C ILE A 20 -3.83 -13.85 19.54
N LYS A 21 -2.65 -14.16 20.07
CA LYS A 21 -1.53 -13.21 20.19
C LYS A 21 -0.81 -12.91 18.87
N GLU A 22 -1.02 -13.68 17.81
CA GLU A 22 -0.60 -13.31 16.46
C GLU A 22 -1.59 -12.30 15.85
N THR A 23 -1.76 -11.17 16.53
CA THR A 23 -2.51 -10.06 15.95
C THR A 23 -1.61 -9.42 14.90
N LYS A 24 -1.97 -9.66 13.64
CA LYS A 24 -1.43 -9.13 12.39
C LYS A 24 -0.71 -7.77 12.56
N ASP A 25 0.60 -7.82 12.38
CA ASP A 25 1.60 -6.75 12.16
C ASP A 25 1.19 -5.68 11.09
N ASN A 26 0.08 -5.89 10.37
CA ASN A 26 -0.41 -5.02 9.30
C ASN A 26 -1.16 -3.75 9.77
N LEU A 27 -1.32 -3.55 11.08
CA LEU A 27 -2.02 -2.38 11.64
C LEU A 27 -1.07 -1.42 12.35
N GLU A 28 0.22 -1.74 12.41
CA GLU A 28 1.22 -0.83 12.94
C GLU A 28 1.35 0.35 11.98
N LYS A 29 1.10 1.55 12.49
CA LYS A 29 1.36 2.76 11.71
C LYS A 29 2.86 2.80 11.44
N PRO A 30 3.29 3.06 10.19
CA PRO A 30 4.70 3.21 9.90
C PRO A 30 5.30 4.26 10.83
N ASP A 31 6.56 4.06 11.22
CA ASP A 31 7.27 4.97 12.11
C ASP A 31 7.17 6.41 11.55
N PRO A 32 7.01 7.46 12.38
CA PRO A 32 6.88 8.84 11.90
C PRO A 32 8.03 9.32 11.00
N GLY A 33 9.18 8.63 11.01
CA GLY A 33 10.31 8.88 10.11
C GLY A 33 10.38 7.97 8.87
N GLU A 34 9.45 7.04 8.68
CA GLU A 34 9.50 6.08 7.58
C GLU A 34 9.11 6.75 6.26
N ILE A 35 10.06 6.79 5.31
CA ILE A 35 9.85 7.35 3.98
C ILE A 35 9.45 6.24 3.03
N SER A 36 8.21 6.30 2.54
CA SER A 36 7.69 5.40 1.53
C SER A 36 7.65 6.04 0.14
N ASN A 37 8.02 5.28 -0.89
CA ASN A 37 7.98 5.73 -2.28
C ASN A 37 6.56 5.64 -2.86
N LEU A 38 6.08 6.74 -3.44
CA LEU A 38 4.87 6.73 -4.25
C LEU A 38 5.22 6.36 -5.70
N ASN A 39 4.85 5.15 -6.13
CA ASN A 39 5.23 4.58 -7.43
C ASN A 39 4.23 4.91 -8.55
N PHE A 40 3.88 6.19 -8.75
CA PHE A 40 3.00 6.60 -9.84
C PHE A 40 3.79 7.19 -11.02
N LYS A 41 3.25 6.99 -12.23
CA LYS A 41 3.77 7.59 -13.46
C LYS A 41 3.05 8.91 -13.71
N VAL A 42 3.79 9.92 -14.16
CA VAL A 42 3.25 11.21 -14.59
C VAL A 42 3.69 11.52 -16.02
N PRO A 43 2.93 12.33 -16.76
CA PRO A 43 3.40 12.89 -18.03
C PRO A 43 4.73 13.62 -17.87
N ALA A 44 5.58 13.54 -18.91
CA ALA A 44 6.92 14.15 -18.88
C ALA A 44 6.87 15.68 -18.79
N GLU A 45 5.86 16.31 -19.40
CA GLU A 45 5.63 17.75 -19.33
C GLU A 45 5.29 18.18 -17.90
N PHE A 46 4.29 17.54 -17.29
CA PHE A 46 3.93 17.77 -15.88
C PHE A 46 5.13 17.65 -14.93
N LYS A 47 6.00 16.65 -15.11
CA LYS A 47 7.20 16.50 -14.29
C LYS A 47 8.13 17.72 -14.38
N LYS A 48 8.26 18.34 -15.54
CA LYS A 48 9.08 19.56 -15.73
C LYS A 48 8.45 20.75 -15.01
N ASP A 49 7.16 21.00 -15.25
CA ASP A 49 6.43 22.09 -14.60
C ASP A 49 6.43 21.94 -13.08
N PHE A 50 6.22 20.72 -12.58
CA PHE A 50 6.24 20.42 -11.16
C PHE A 50 7.62 20.69 -10.53
N LYS A 51 8.70 20.36 -11.25
CA LYS A 51 10.06 20.67 -10.81
C LYS A 51 10.32 22.18 -10.78
N ILE A 52 9.85 22.92 -11.78
CA ILE A 52 9.98 24.38 -11.84
C ILE A 52 9.20 25.01 -10.67
N ALA A 53 7.96 24.59 -10.46
CA ALA A 53 7.13 25.08 -9.35
C ALA A 53 7.81 24.85 -7.99
N ALA A 54 8.34 23.65 -7.75
CA ALA A 54 9.06 23.35 -6.51
C ALA A 54 10.27 24.29 -6.32
N ALA A 55 11.03 24.56 -7.39
CA ALA A 55 12.14 25.51 -7.36
C ALA A 55 11.68 26.96 -7.10
N THR A 56 10.57 27.40 -7.71
CA THR A 56 9.98 28.74 -7.49
C THR A 56 9.57 28.94 -6.03
N TYR A 57 9.05 27.91 -5.37
CA TYR A 57 8.65 27.97 -3.96
C TYR A 57 9.78 27.59 -2.98
N GLY A 58 11.00 27.33 -3.49
CA GLY A 58 12.16 27.00 -2.67
C GLY A 58 12.00 25.72 -1.85
N CYS A 59 11.24 24.74 -2.32
CA CYS A 59 11.02 23.47 -1.63
C CYS A 59 11.35 22.26 -2.51
N THR A 60 11.41 21.08 -1.90
CA THR A 60 11.55 19.83 -2.66
C THR A 60 10.24 19.46 -3.36
N GLN A 61 10.33 18.65 -4.42
CA GLN A 61 9.15 18.11 -5.12
C GLN A 61 8.22 17.33 -4.16
N VAL A 62 8.80 16.62 -3.20
CA VAL A 62 8.04 15.85 -2.20
C VAL A 62 7.29 16.79 -1.25
N GLU A 63 7.94 17.85 -0.76
CA GLU A 63 7.27 18.86 0.07
C GLU A 63 6.15 19.57 -0.68
N LEU A 64 6.37 19.93 -1.95
CA LEU A 64 5.33 20.52 -2.78
C LEU A 64 4.12 19.59 -2.90
N LEU A 65 4.34 18.29 -3.10
CA LEU A 65 3.28 17.29 -3.14
C LEU A 65 2.50 17.21 -1.82
N GLN A 66 3.21 17.18 -0.68
CA GLN A 66 2.57 17.15 0.64
C GLN A 66 1.75 18.43 0.91
N ARG A 67 2.25 19.60 0.50
CA ARG A 67 1.53 20.88 0.61
C ARG A 67 0.25 20.87 -0.23
N ILE A 68 0.34 20.41 -1.48
CA ILE A 68 -0.83 20.28 -2.37
C ILE A 68 -1.86 19.33 -1.76
N PHE A 69 -1.42 18.17 -1.26
CA PHE A 69 -2.32 17.19 -0.65
C PHE A 69 -3.01 17.77 0.58
N LYS A 70 -2.26 18.41 1.49
CA LYS A 70 -2.81 19.09 2.67
C LYS A 70 -3.82 20.17 2.29
N TYR A 71 -3.50 21.01 1.31
CA TYR A 71 -4.41 22.05 0.82
C TYR A 71 -5.69 21.45 0.25
N TRP A 72 -5.58 20.41 -0.58
CA TRP A 72 -6.74 19.75 -1.18
C TRP A 72 -7.65 19.13 -0.12
N THR A 73 -7.09 18.42 0.87
CA THR A 73 -7.87 17.82 1.98
C THR A 73 -8.54 18.86 2.88
N ASP A 74 -7.92 20.03 3.06
CA ASP A 74 -8.49 21.11 3.87
C ASP A 74 -9.68 21.80 3.17
N ASN A 75 -9.62 21.90 1.84
CA ASN A 75 -10.63 22.62 1.05
C ASN A 75 -11.76 21.73 0.53
N HIS A 76 -11.58 20.40 0.51
CA HIS A 76 -12.54 19.43 -0.03
C HIS A 76 -12.86 18.27 0.92
N GLY A 77 -12.29 18.26 2.13
CA GLY A 77 -12.55 17.25 3.17
C GLY A 77 -13.79 17.54 3.98
#